data_AF-A0A6B3GRB5-F1
#
_entry.id   AF-A0A6B3GRB5-F1
#
_cell.length_a   1.000
_cell.length_b   1.000
_cell.length_c   1.000
_cell.angle_alpha   90.00
_cell.angle_beta   90.00
_cell.angle_gamma   90.00
#
_symmetry.space_group_name_H-M   'P 1'
#
loop_
_entity.id
_entity.type
_entity.pdbx_description
1 polymer ?
#
loop_
_entity_poly.entity_id
_entity_poly.type
_entity_poly.pdbx_seq_one_letter_code
_entity_poly.pdbx_strand_id
1 'polypeptide(L)'
;GTGTGWNAALLAHRLGPGRVTTIEVDPALAADAGGRLEDMGLDVRAVHGDGALGHETGEPYDRIIATCSVRTVPPAWIAQTRPGGVVLVPWESPWFCYGLLRLTVDGYGAASGFFSPHSAFMLLRGQRTDLRIYRDVVRDSQVPEESATRLSPWAVAGEDWAAQFAIGLQLPHVWRAWHENPDVEGVDSRLW
;
A
#
# COMPACT_ATOMS: atom_id res chain seq x y z
N GLY A 1 -4.16 -7.05 -6.72
CA GLY A 1 -5.17 -7.62 -5.83
C GLY A 1 -6.50 -7.68 -6.56
N THR A 2 -6.76 -8.79 -7.24
CA THR A 2 -8.06 -9.00 -7.89
C THR A 2 -9.18 -9.10 -6.85
N GLY A 3 -8.91 -9.71 -5.71
CA GLY A 3 -9.88 -9.91 -4.64
C GLY A 3 -11.13 -10.62 -5.16
N THR A 4 -12.28 -9.94 -5.13
CA THR A 4 -13.55 -10.49 -5.62
C THR A 4 -13.73 -10.41 -7.13
N GLY A 5 -12.89 -9.66 -7.85
CA GLY A 5 -13.05 -9.33 -9.28
C GLY A 5 -13.89 -8.08 -9.56
N TRP A 6 -14.52 -7.49 -8.53
CA TRP A 6 -15.45 -6.36 -8.71
C TRP A 6 -14.82 -5.14 -9.40
N ASN A 7 -13.64 -4.70 -8.95
CA ASN A 7 -12.99 -3.52 -9.54
C ASN A 7 -12.54 -3.79 -10.99
N ALA A 8 -12.07 -5.02 -11.26
CA ALA A 8 -11.68 -5.42 -12.59
C ALA A 8 -12.89 -5.43 -13.56
N ALA A 9 -14.05 -5.90 -13.09
CA ALA A 9 -15.29 -5.89 -13.87
C ALA A 9 -15.75 -4.47 -14.24
N LEU A 10 -15.72 -3.54 -13.29
CA LEU A 10 -16.05 -2.13 -13.56
C LEU A 10 -15.09 -1.49 -14.55
N LEU A 11 -13.79 -1.76 -14.42
CA LEU A 11 -12.79 -1.28 -15.36
C LEU A 11 -13.00 -1.87 -16.76
N ALA A 12 -13.34 -3.15 -16.85
CA ALA A 12 -13.63 -3.82 -18.12
C ALA A 12 -14.84 -3.19 -18.82
N HIS A 13 -15.92 -2.93 -18.07
CA HIS A 13 -17.08 -2.22 -18.58
C HIS A 13 -16.71 -0.80 -19.10
N ARG A 14 -15.85 -0.08 -18.39
CA ARG A 14 -15.45 1.29 -18.73
C ARG A 14 -14.48 1.38 -19.92
N LEU A 15 -13.57 0.42 -20.04
CA LEU A 15 -12.46 0.45 -20.99
C LEU A 15 -12.77 -0.35 -22.27
N GLY A 16 -13.64 -1.35 -22.18
CA GLY A 16 -13.90 -2.32 -23.23
C GLY A 16 -13.07 -3.61 -23.07
N PRO A 17 -13.35 -4.62 -23.91
CA PRO A 17 -12.77 -5.95 -23.79
C PRO A 17 -11.25 -5.97 -23.99
N GLY A 18 -10.56 -6.85 -23.27
CA GLY A 18 -9.14 -7.15 -23.46
C GLY A 18 -8.18 -6.08 -22.91
N ARG A 19 -8.72 -5.05 -22.24
CA ARG A 19 -7.93 -3.90 -21.75
C ARG A 19 -7.63 -3.93 -20.26
N VAL A 20 -8.07 -4.97 -19.55
CA VAL A 20 -7.85 -5.11 -18.11
C VAL A 20 -7.04 -6.38 -17.84
N THR A 21 -5.92 -6.22 -17.15
CA THR A 21 -5.20 -7.30 -16.49
C THR A 21 -5.31 -7.09 -14.99
N THR A 22 -5.58 -8.16 -14.24
CA THR A 22 -5.71 -8.11 -12.78
C THR A 22 -4.99 -9.30 -12.17
N ILE A 23 -4.22 -9.05 -11.10
CA ILE A 23 -3.32 -10.03 -10.50
C ILE A 23 -3.72 -10.28 -9.04
N GLU A 24 -3.83 -11.55 -8.68
CA GLU A 24 -4.11 -12.00 -7.31
C GLU A 24 -3.08 -13.03 -6.85
N VAL A 25 -2.58 -12.84 -5.63
CA VAL A 25 -1.52 -13.68 -5.04
C VAL A 25 -2.10 -14.90 -4.35
N ASP A 26 -3.39 -14.87 -4.01
CA ASP A 26 -4.10 -16.00 -3.44
C ASP A 26 -4.71 -16.89 -4.56
N PRO A 27 -4.31 -18.16 -4.67
CA PRO A 27 -4.76 -19.02 -5.76
C PRO A 27 -6.26 -19.27 -5.75
N ALA A 28 -6.89 -19.37 -4.57
CA ALA A 28 -8.32 -19.62 -4.46
C ALA A 28 -9.11 -18.38 -4.87
N LEU A 29 -8.72 -17.19 -4.39
CA LEU A 29 -9.36 -15.94 -4.81
C LEU A 29 -9.14 -15.65 -6.30
N ALA A 30 -7.96 -15.97 -6.83
CA ALA A 30 -7.67 -15.80 -8.25
C ALA A 30 -8.60 -16.65 -9.12
N ALA A 31 -8.78 -17.93 -8.77
CA ALA A 31 -9.67 -18.85 -9.47
C ALA A 31 -11.14 -18.40 -9.37
N ASP A 32 -11.60 -18.07 -8.16
CA ASP A 32 -12.96 -17.59 -7.91
C ASP A 32 -13.28 -16.31 -8.69
N ALA A 33 -12.38 -15.32 -8.66
CA ALA A 33 -12.58 -14.07 -9.37
C ALA A 33 -12.51 -14.25 -10.89
N GLY A 34 -11.58 -15.09 -11.38
CA GLY A 34 -11.50 -15.45 -12.79
C GLY A 34 -12.80 -16.06 -13.31
N GLY A 35 -13.32 -17.08 -12.63
CA GLY A 35 -14.59 -17.72 -12.98
C GLY A 35 -15.77 -16.74 -12.99
N ARG A 36 -15.88 -15.86 -12.00
CA ARG A 36 -16.94 -14.82 -11.99
C ARG A 36 -16.85 -13.85 -13.16
N LEU A 37 -15.63 -13.46 -13.56
CA LEU A 37 -15.43 -12.56 -14.69
C LEU A 37 -15.79 -13.25 -16.02
N GLU A 38 -15.45 -14.54 -16.16
CA GLU A 38 -15.82 -15.38 -17.29
C GLU A 38 -17.34 -15.61 -17.38
N ASP A 39 -18.00 -15.93 -16.27
CA ASP A 39 -19.46 -16.11 -16.20
C ASP A 39 -20.23 -14.83 -16.58
N MET A 40 -19.65 -13.65 -16.34
CA MET A 40 -20.18 -12.37 -16.76
C MET A 40 -19.88 -12.03 -18.24
N GLY A 41 -19.11 -12.87 -18.94
CA GLY A 41 -18.70 -12.65 -20.33
C GLY A 41 -17.72 -11.48 -20.49
N LEU A 42 -16.94 -11.16 -19.44
CA LEU A 42 -16.00 -10.05 -19.47
C LEU A 42 -14.61 -10.53 -19.91
N ASP A 43 -14.09 -9.93 -20.99
CA ASP A 43 -12.72 -10.18 -21.45
C ASP A 43 -11.71 -9.44 -20.55
N VAL A 44 -11.38 -10.08 -19.43
CA VAL A 44 -10.40 -9.64 -18.43
C VAL A 44 -9.34 -10.71 -18.23
N ARG A 45 -8.07 -10.31 -18.30
CA ARG A 45 -6.94 -11.19 -17.99
C ARG A 45 -6.77 -11.30 -16.48
N ALA A 46 -7.35 -12.33 -15.86
CA ALA A 46 -7.09 -12.67 -14.46
C ALA A 46 -5.82 -13.54 -14.35
N VAL A 47 -4.87 -13.12 -13.51
CA VAL A 47 -3.57 -13.78 -13.32
C VAL A 47 -3.42 -14.18 -11.85
N HIS A 48 -3.08 -15.44 -11.60
CA HIS A 48 -2.57 -15.86 -10.30
C HIS A 48 -1.06 -15.60 -10.26
N GLY A 49 -0.61 -14.77 -9.32
CA GLY A 49 0.82 -14.44 -9.19
C GLY A 49 1.08 -13.32 -8.19
N ASP A 50 2.37 -13.04 -7.95
CA ASP A 50 2.76 -11.93 -7.10
C ASP A 50 2.60 -10.61 -7.84
N GLY A 51 1.59 -9.83 -7.45
CA GLY A 51 1.35 -8.49 -8.01
C GLY A 51 2.52 -7.51 -7.84
N ALA A 52 3.46 -7.75 -6.92
CA ALA A 52 4.68 -6.94 -6.80
C ALA A 52 5.56 -7.01 -8.07
N LEU A 53 5.52 -8.15 -8.78
CA LEU A 53 6.27 -8.38 -10.01
C LEU A 53 5.56 -7.82 -11.25
N GLY A 54 4.31 -7.37 -11.10
CA GLY A 54 3.47 -6.99 -12.23
C GLY A 54 3.17 -8.16 -13.15
N HIS A 55 2.87 -7.88 -14.41
CA HIS A 55 2.60 -8.89 -15.43
C HIS A 55 3.08 -8.39 -16.80
N GLU A 56 4.25 -8.85 -17.22
CA GLU A 56 4.82 -8.43 -18.51
C GLU A 56 4.06 -9.08 -19.67
N THR A 57 3.45 -8.25 -20.52
CA THR A 57 2.70 -8.68 -21.72
C THR A 57 3.43 -8.34 -23.03
N GLY A 58 4.55 -7.62 -22.95
CA GLY A 58 5.26 -7.04 -24.10
C GLY A 58 4.85 -5.60 -24.43
N GLU A 59 3.68 -5.14 -23.98
CA GLU A 59 3.21 -3.77 -24.14
C GLU A 59 3.08 -3.07 -22.78
N PRO A 60 3.55 -1.81 -22.62
CA PRO A 60 3.45 -1.11 -21.35
C PRO A 60 2.02 -0.66 -21.04
N TYR A 61 1.66 -0.66 -19.76
CA TYR A 61 0.35 -0.25 -19.28
C TYR A 61 0.17 1.28 -19.33
N ASP A 62 -1.05 1.73 -19.64
CA ASP A 62 -1.46 3.13 -19.47
C ASP A 62 -1.56 3.52 -17.99
N ARG A 63 -2.03 2.57 -17.17
CA ARG A 63 -2.34 2.76 -15.76
C ARG A 63 -2.10 1.48 -14.97
N ILE A 64 -1.55 1.64 -13.77
CA ILE A 64 -1.54 0.61 -12.74
C ILE A 64 -2.36 1.12 -11.56
N ILE A 65 -3.27 0.29 -11.07
CA ILE A 65 -4.09 0.57 -9.90
C ILE A 65 -3.86 -0.55 -8.88
N ALA A 66 -3.25 -0.21 -7.76
CA ALA A 66 -3.09 -1.12 -6.64
C ALA A 66 -4.31 -1.02 -5.72
N THR A 67 -4.96 -2.15 -5.49
CA THR A 67 -6.06 -2.33 -4.53
C THR A 67 -5.55 -2.94 -3.23
N CYS A 68 -4.30 -2.63 -2.89
CA CYS A 68 -3.58 -3.00 -1.69
C CYS A 68 -2.60 -1.87 -1.37
N SER A 69 -2.30 -1.67 -0.09
CA SER A 69 -1.30 -0.68 0.30
C SER A 69 0.12 -1.20 0.03
N VAL A 70 1.06 -0.27 -0.12
CA VAL A 70 2.50 -0.55 -0.14
C VAL A 70 3.24 0.38 0.83
N ARG A 71 4.37 -0.08 1.35
CA ARG A 71 5.39 0.76 2.01
C ARG A 71 6.42 1.27 1.02
N THR A 72 6.71 0.45 0.01
CA THR A 72 7.60 0.81 -1.11
C THR A 72 6.89 0.46 -2.41
N VAL A 73 6.80 1.42 -3.34
CA VAL A 73 6.23 1.18 -4.67
C VAL A 73 7.12 0.18 -5.42
N PRO A 74 6.61 -0.99 -5.84
CA PRO A 74 7.40 -1.96 -6.58
C PRO A 74 7.97 -1.37 -7.88
N PRO A 75 9.29 -1.53 -8.15
CA PRO A 75 9.92 -0.99 -9.35
C PRO A 75 9.29 -1.51 -10.66
N ALA A 76 8.81 -2.76 -10.65
CA ALA A 76 8.14 -3.37 -11.79
C ALA A 76 6.91 -2.56 -12.26
N TRP A 77 6.21 -1.89 -11.34
CA TRP A 77 5.05 -1.07 -11.71
C TRP A 77 5.45 0.17 -12.50
N ILE A 78 6.58 0.79 -12.14
CA ILE A 78 7.12 1.92 -12.89
C ILE A 78 7.63 1.43 -14.25
N ALA A 79 8.41 0.35 -14.27
CA ALA A 79 9.00 -0.21 -15.49
C ALA A 79 7.96 -0.69 -16.52
N GLN A 80 6.83 -1.25 -16.06
CA GLN A 80 5.76 -1.77 -16.90
C GLN A 80 4.71 -0.70 -17.26
N THR A 81 4.87 0.54 -16.83
CA THR A 81 3.97 1.64 -17.17
C THR A 81 4.63 2.56 -18.19
N ARG A 82 3.89 2.97 -19.22
CA ARG A 82 4.44 3.84 -20.27
C ARG A 82 4.79 5.24 -19.70
N PRO A 83 5.72 5.99 -20.31
CA PRO A 83 5.91 7.40 -19.99
C PRO A 83 4.60 8.19 -20.10
N GLY A 84 4.31 9.01 -19.10
CA GLY A 84 3.03 9.72 -18.93
C GLY A 84 1.87 8.87 -18.40
N GLY A 85 2.08 7.56 -18.21
CA GLY A 85 1.16 6.65 -17.54
C GLY A 85 1.09 6.90 -16.04
N VAL A 86 0.03 6.38 -15.40
CA VAL A 86 -0.27 6.67 -13.98
C VAL A 86 -0.23 5.42 -13.12
N VAL A 87 0.51 5.48 -12.01
CA VAL A 87 0.44 4.49 -10.93
C VAL A 87 -0.37 5.09 -9.79
N LEU A 88 -1.53 4.50 -9.49
CA LEU A 88 -2.39 4.85 -8.37
C LEU A 88 -2.28 3.78 -7.30
N VAL A 89 -1.73 4.12 -6.15
CA VAL A 89 -1.38 3.14 -5.12
C VAL A 89 -1.62 3.70 -3.71
N PRO A 90 -2.41 3.00 -2.87
CA PRO A 90 -2.45 3.28 -1.44
C PRO A 90 -1.07 3.07 -0.83
N TRP A 91 -0.64 4.01 0.00
CA TRP A 91 0.64 3.97 0.67
C TRP A 91 0.45 4.03 2.17
N GLU A 92 1.21 3.21 2.88
CA GLU A 92 1.28 3.24 4.33
C GLU A 92 2.71 3.17 4.84
N SER A 93 2.86 3.57 6.10
CA SER A 93 4.01 3.36 6.97
C SER A 93 3.49 2.95 8.35
N PRO A 94 4.35 2.40 9.22
CA PRO A 94 4.03 2.19 10.63
C PRO A 94 3.48 3.42 11.37
N TRP A 95 3.92 4.61 10.96
CA TRP A 95 3.49 5.90 11.52
C TRP A 95 2.12 6.36 10.97
N PHE A 96 1.89 6.15 9.67
CA PHE A 96 0.78 6.72 8.92
C PHE A 96 0.25 5.73 7.85
N CYS A 97 -1.01 5.33 7.96
CA CYS A 97 -1.61 4.26 7.13
C CYS A 97 -2.79 4.69 6.25
N TYR A 98 -2.89 5.99 5.94
CA TYR A 98 -4.03 6.56 5.20
C TYR A 98 -3.64 7.23 3.87
N GLY A 99 -2.55 6.82 3.24
CA GLY A 99 -2.04 7.51 2.05
C GLY A 99 -2.55 6.97 0.73
N LEU A 100 -2.73 7.85 -0.24
CA LEU A 100 -2.92 7.51 -1.66
C LEU A 100 -1.92 8.28 -2.50
N LEU A 101 -1.06 7.55 -3.21
CA LEU A 101 -0.12 8.12 -4.17
C LEU A 101 -0.72 8.05 -5.57
N ARG A 102 -0.72 9.18 -6.26
CA ARG A 102 -0.99 9.26 -7.69
C ARG A 102 0.30 9.72 -8.39
N LEU A 103 1.05 8.76 -8.91
CA LEU A 103 2.33 8.98 -9.54
C LEU A 103 2.19 8.95 -11.06
N THR A 104 2.87 9.86 -11.74
CA THR A 104 3.04 9.85 -13.20
C THR A 104 4.45 9.33 -13.50
N VAL A 105 4.54 8.31 -14.35
CA VAL A 105 5.83 7.74 -14.79
C VAL A 105 6.46 8.65 -15.83
N ASP A 106 7.76 8.90 -15.70
CA ASP A 106 8.53 9.69 -16.67
C ASP A 106 9.20 8.83 -17.75
N GLY A 107 9.96 9.45 -18.65
CA GLY A 107 10.70 8.75 -19.70
C GLY A 107 12.04 8.15 -19.25
N TYR A 108 12.40 8.28 -17.97
CA TYR A 108 13.73 7.97 -17.43
C TYR A 108 13.70 6.87 -16.36
N GLY A 109 12.55 6.20 -16.19
CA GLY A 109 12.40 5.10 -15.24
C GLY A 109 12.11 5.55 -13.80
N ALA A 110 11.65 6.79 -13.61
CA ALA A 110 11.17 7.29 -12.33
C ALA A 110 9.69 7.68 -12.41
N ALA A 111 9.10 7.98 -11.25
CA ALA A 111 7.74 8.45 -11.15
C ALA A 111 7.64 9.54 -10.08
N SER A 112 6.83 10.55 -10.33
CA SER A 112 6.58 11.64 -9.38
C SER A 112 5.11 12.03 -9.39
N GLY A 113 4.62 12.63 -8.31
CA GLY A 113 3.23 13.02 -8.24
C GLY A 113 2.78 13.46 -6.87
N PHE A 114 1.50 13.26 -6.60
CA PHE A 114 0.84 13.82 -5.44
C PHE A 114 0.41 12.74 -4.46
N PHE A 115 0.37 13.15 -3.21
CA PHE A 115 -0.22 12.44 -2.10
C PHE A 115 -1.63 12.99 -1.83
N SER A 116 -2.58 12.10 -1.54
CA SER A 116 -3.88 12.42 -0.95
C SER A 116 -4.09 11.58 0.32
N PRO A 117 -4.65 12.17 1.39
CA PRO A 117 -4.99 11.41 2.59
C PRO A 117 -6.28 10.59 2.40
N HIS A 118 -6.59 9.77 3.42
CA HIS A 118 -7.81 8.95 3.60
C HIS A 118 -7.97 7.73 2.69
N SER A 119 -6.87 7.04 2.35
CA SER A 119 -6.95 5.71 1.71
C SER A 119 -6.35 4.63 2.61
N ALA A 120 -7.17 3.66 3.01
CA ALA A 120 -6.75 2.53 3.82
C ALA A 120 -7.01 1.23 3.06
N PHE A 121 -5.94 0.47 2.82
CA PHE A 121 -5.99 -0.83 2.18
C PHE A 121 -5.09 -1.83 2.91
N MET A 122 -5.32 -3.12 2.65
CA MET A 122 -4.54 -4.19 3.23
C MET A 122 -3.16 -4.14 2.61
N LEU A 123 -2.11 -4.27 3.42
CA LEU A 123 -0.76 -4.22 2.91
C LEU A 123 -0.48 -5.41 1.98
N LEU A 124 0.21 -5.11 0.88
CA LEU A 124 0.73 -6.07 -0.09
C LEU A 124 1.44 -7.21 0.65
N ARG A 125 1.09 -8.46 0.30
CA ARG A 125 1.44 -9.65 1.10
C ARG A 125 2.96 -9.76 1.35
N GLY A 126 3.78 -9.48 0.35
CA GLY A 126 5.26 -9.49 0.47
C GLY A 126 5.87 -8.33 1.27
N GLN A 127 5.09 -7.29 1.62
CA GLN A 127 5.55 -6.16 2.44
C GLN A 127 5.00 -6.19 3.87
N ARG A 128 4.21 -7.23 4.21
CA ARG A 128 3.74 -7.44 5.58
C ARG A 128 4.91 -7.76 6.49
N THR A 129 5.03 -6.98 7.56
CA THR A 129 5.89 -7.31 8.69
C THR A 129 5.13 -8.24 9.64
N ASP A 130 5.78 -9.31 10.10
CA ASP A 130 5.27 -10.14 11.19
C ASP A 130 5.38 -9.36 12.49
N LEU A 131 4.35 -8.56 12.75
CA LEU A 131 4.17 -7.89 14.01
C LEU A 131 2.90 -8.44 14.60
N ARG A 132 3.05 -9.24 15.64
CA ARG A 132 2.01 -9.43 16.64
C ARG A 132 1.86 -8.09 17.36
N ILE A 133 1.13 -7.16 16.75
CA ILE A 133 0.88 -5.80 17.26
C ILE A 133 -0.21 -5.89 18.34
N TYR A 134 0.06 -6.62 19.41
CA TYR A 134 -0.78 -6.60 20.61
C TYR A 134 0.13 -6.50 21.83
N ARG A 135 -0.03 -5.38 22.54
CA ARG A 135 0.40 -5.01 23.91
C ARG A 135 1.88 -5.13 24.28
N ASP A 136 2.62 -6.06 23.66
CA ASP A 136 3.99 -6.42 24.01
C ASP A 136 4.87 -6.27 22.76
N VAL A 137 5.00 -5.01 22.28
CA VAL A 137 5.80 -4.60 21.10
C VAL A 137 7.26 -5.07 21.21
N VAL A 138 7.71 -5.35 22.43
CA VAL A 138 8.98 -5.94 22.78
C VAL A 138 8.71 -7.41 23.10
N ARG A 139 9.23 -8.33 22.29
CA ARG A 139 9.29 -9.75 22.70
C ARG A 139 10.09 -9.82 24.00
N ASP A 140 9.77 -10.72 24.93
CA ASP A 140 10.47 -10.83 26.23
C ASP A 140 12.01 -10.88 26.14
N SER A 141 12.56 -11.31 24.99
CA SER A 141 14.00 -11.36 24.70
C SER A 141 14.61 -10.04 24.21
N GLN A 142 13.81 -9.04 23.86
CA GLN A 142 14.27 -7.74 23.37
C GLN A 142 14.49 -6.80 24.55
N VAL A 143 15.67 -6.19 24.62
CA VAL A 143 15.98 -5.13 25.58
C VAL A 143 16.09 -3.84 24.77
N PRO A 144 15.05 -2.99 24.74
CA PRO A 144 15.08 -1.76 23.95
C PRO A 144 16.02 -0.74 24.59
N GLU A 145 16.70 0.05 23.76
CA GLU A 145 17.31 1.29 24.21
C GLU A 145 16.20 2.33 24.42
N GLU A 146 16.15 2.94 25.59
CA GLU A 146 15.11 3.90 25.94
C GLU A 146 15.66 5.33 25.89
N SER A 147 14.93 6.22 25.21
CA SER A 147 15.20 7.65 25.22
C SER A 147 13.90 8.43 25.29
N ALA A 148 13.96 9.67 25.80
CA ALA A 148 12.79 10.52 25.95
C ALA A 148 13.06 11.92 25.43
N THR A 149 12.00 12.57 24.95
CA THR A 149 12.00 13.97 24.54
C THR A 149 10.79 14.69 25.13
N ARG A 150 10.91 15.99 25.36
CA ARG A 150 9.77 16.85 25.76
C ARG A 150 8.98 17.37 24.55
N LEU A 151 9.51 17.23 23.34
CA LEU A 151 8.82 17.60 22.12
C LEU A 151 7.85 16.49 21.75
N SER A 152 6.55 16.73 21.96
CA SER A 152 5.52 15.81 21.49
C SER A 152 5.57 15.72 19.96
N PRO A 153 5.56 14.51 19.37
CA PRO A 153 5.47 14.36 17.92
C PRO A 153 4.13 14.94 17.39
N TRP A 154 3.12 15.08 18.25
CA TRP A 154 1.85 15.73 17.92
C TRP A 154 1.95 17.25 17.85
N ALA A 155 2.91 17.86 18.56
CA ALA A 155 3.21 19.27 18.38
C ALA A 155 3.85 19.56 16.99
N VAL A 156 4.40 18.52 16.34
CA VAL A 156 5.00 18.61 14.99
C VAL A 156 4.02 18.17 13.92
N ALA A 157 3.42 16.99 14.07
CA ALA A 157 2.55 16.37 13.06
C ALA A 157 1.08 16.81 13.20
N GLY A 158 0.60 16.97 14.43
CA GLY A 158 -0.79 17.28 14.76
C GLY A 158 -1.80 16.50 13.90
N GLU A 159 -2.79 17.22 13.40
CA GLU A 159 -3.76 16.74 12.41
C GLU A 159 -3.33 17.05 10.96
N ASP A 160 -2.09 17.52 10.76
CA ASP A 160 -1.57 17.84 9.42
C ASP A 160 -1.14 16.57 8.69
N TRP A 161 -1.92 16.20 7.67
CA TRP A 161 -1.67 15.01 6.87
C TRP A 161 -0.38 15.05 6.06
N ALA A 162 0.07 16.23 5.62
CA ALA A 162 1.32 16.36 4.90
C ALA A 162 2.52 16.16 5.85
N ALA A 163 2.43 16.69 7.07
CA ALA A 163 3.43 16.45 8.11
C ALA A 163 3.48 14.96 8.51
N GLN A 164 2.32 14.32 8.71
CA GLN A 164 2.26 12.88 9.00
C GLN A 164 2.83 12.02 7.87
N PHE A 165 2.52 12.35 6.61
CA PHE A 165 3.10 11.69 5.45
C PHE A 165 4.62 11.84 5.42
N ALA A 166 5.14 13.07 5.58
CA ALA A 166 6.57 13.34 5.57
C ALA A 166 7.32 12.59 6.68
N ILE A 167 6.76 12.55 7.90
CA ILE A 167 7.34 11.78 9.02
C ILE A 167 7.37 10.29 8.68
N GLY A 168 6.25 9.73 8.21
CA GLY A 168 6.19 8.31 7.84
C GLY A 168 7.17 7.92 6.73
N LEU A 169 7.46 8.85 5.81
CA LEU A 169 8.44 8.64 4.74
C LEU A 169 9.88 8.69 5.25
N GLN A 170 10.20 9.63 6.15
CA GLN A 170 11.55 9.80 6.70
C GLN A 170 11.88 8.79 7.80
N LEU A 171 10.85 8.29 8.50
CA LEU A 171 10.97 7.35 9.61
C LEU A 171 10.16 6.06 9.33
N PRO A 172 10.51 5.29 8.28
CA PRO A 172 9.69 4.17 7.79
C PRO A 172 9.60 2.97 8.75
N HIS A 173 10.40 2.98 9.81
CA HIS A 173 10.46 1.93 10.82
C HIS A 173 9.92 2.36 12.18
N VAL A 174 9.48 3.62 12.32
CA VAL A 174 8.96 4.13 13.59
C VAL A 174 7.47 3.81 13.70
N TRP A 175 7.15 2.93 14.62
CA TRP A 175 5.82 2.57 15.06
C TRP A 175 5.35 3.55 16.12
N ARG A 176 4.03 3.71 16.21
CA ARG A 176 3.42 4.37 17.37
C ARG A 176 2.32 3.49 17.91
N ALA A 177 2.24 3.41 19.23
CA ALA A 177 1.11 2.80 19.90
C ALA A 177 0.26 3.91 20.52
N TRP A 178 -1.04 3.90 20.21
CA TRP A 178 -2.02 4.68 20.96
C TRP A 178 -2.35 3.90 22.23
N HIS A 179 -1.59 4.14 23.30
CA HIS A 179 -1.98 3.78 24.66
C HIS A 179 -2.36 5.07 25.37
N GLU A 180 -3.66 5.29 25.59
CA GLU A 180 -4.12 6.27 26.56
C GLU A 180 -3.82 5.71 27.97
N ASN A 181 -3.14 6.48 28.82
CA ASN A 181 -2.67 6.06 30.15
C ASN A 181 -1.79 4.79 30.12
N PRO A 182 -0.60 4.82 29.48
CA PRO A 182 0.32 3.70 29.56
C PRO A 182 0.70 3.41 31.03
N ASP A 183 1.07 2.17 31.34
CA ASP A 183 1.57 1.75 32.65
C ASP A 183 2.99 2.33 32.96
N VAL A 184 3.27 3.55 32.50
CA VAL A 184 4.52 4.29 32.68
C VAL A 184 4.17 5.71 33.12
N GLU A 185 4.56 6.07 34.34
CA GLU A 185 4.26 7.36 34.95
C GLU A 185 4.86 8.52 34.14
N GLY A 186 4.05 9.53 33.81
CA GLY A 186 4.49 10.74 33.11
C GLY A 186 4.68 10.61 31.59
N VAL A 187 4.28 9.47 30.98
CA VAL A 187 4.37 9.25 29.53
C VAL A 187 3.02 9.50 28.85
N ASP A 188 2.97 10.48 27.95
CA ASP A 188 1.77 10.86 27.17
C ASP A 188 1.59 10.00 25.89
N SER A 189 2.67 9.54 25.28
CA SER A 189 2.65 8.72 24.05
C SER A 189 3.95 7.93 23.91
N ARG A 190 3.88 6.69 23.41
CA ARG A 190 5.06 5.83 23.16
C ARG A 190 5.26 5.56 21.67
N LEU A 191 6.46 5.86 21.17
CA LEU A 191 6.93 5.52 19.83
C LEU A 191 7.92 4.36 19.95
N TRP A 192 7.93 3.46 18.97
CA TRP A 192 8.78 2.28 18.92
C TRP A 192 9.56 2.23 17.61
#